data_AF-A0AAW4PS84-F1
#
_entry.id   AF-A0AAW4PS84-F1
#
_cell.length_a   1.000
_cell.length_b   1.000
_cell.length_c   1.000
_cell.angle_alpha   90.00
_cell.angle_beta   90.00
_cell.angle_gamma   90.00
#
_symmetry.space_group_name_H-M   'P 1'
#
loop_
_entity.id
_entity.type
_entity.pdbx_description
1 polymer ?
#
loop_
_entity_poly.entity_id
_entity_poly.type
_entity_poly.pdbx_seq_one_letter_code
_entity_poly.pdbx_strand_id
1 'polypeptide(L)'
;MHTTCYVVIQEEKGRACKCLLLRLLTDRQREVRAVAEKLGYYDTPRRATHEDVADRIGLSIGTVTEHLQKIEASVFDQLVT
;
A
#
# COMPACT_ATOMS: atom_id res chain seq x y z
N MET A 1 -19.87 -15.70 0.55
CA MET A 1 -20.65 -14.66 -0.16
C MET A 1 -19.66 -13.65 -0.74
N HIS A 2 -19.99 -13.04 -1.88
CA HIS A 2 -19.01 -12.34 -2.71
C HIS A 2 -18.49 -11.01 -2.13
N THR A 3 -17.21 -10.77 -2.40
CA THR A 3 -16.46 -9.52 -2.28
C THR A 3 -17.27 -8.30 -2.72
N THR A 4 -17.51 -7.36 -1.80
CA THR A 4 -18.17 -6.09 -2.12
C THR A 4 -17.28 -5.23 -3.01
N CYS A 5 -17.78 -4.91 -4.20
CA CYS A 5 -17.20 -3.92 -5.11
C CYS A 5 -16.96 -2.57 -4.42
N TYR A 6 -15.79 -1.98 -4.67
CA TYR A 6 -15.62 -0.52 -4.61
C TYR A 6 -15.08 -0.03 -5.96
N VAL A 7 -15.96 0.58 -6.74
CA VAL A 7 -15.66 1.15 -8.05
C VAL A 7 -15.65 2.67 -7.94
N VAL A 8 -14.52 3.31 -8.25
CA VAL A 8 -14.50 4.65 -8.87
C VAL A 8 -13.29 4.72 -9.80
N ILE A 9 -13.51 5.09 -11.06
CA ILE A 9 -12.49 5.26 -12.10
C ILE A 9 -12.43 6.76 -12.47
N GLN A 10 -11.36 7.48 -12.07
CA GLN A 10 -10.77 8.71 -12.68
C GLN A 10 -9.25 8.85 -12.32
N GLU A 11 -8.31 9.52 -13.01
CA GLU A 11 -8.27 10.35 -14.24
C GLU A 11 -7.26 9.88 -15.33
N GLU A 12 -7.45 10.25 -16.61
CA GLU A 12 -7.06 9.41 -17.78
C GLU A 12 -5.57 9.16 -18.09
N LYS A 13 -4.62 9.99 -17.67
CA LYS A 13 -3.17 9.70 -17.89
C LYS A 13 -2.41 9.22 -16.65
N GLY A 14 -3.01 9.28 -15.46
CA GLY A 14 -2.43 8.74 -14.22
C GLY A 14 -2.96 7.35 -13.82
N ARG A 15 -4.18 7.00 -14.24
CA ARG A 15 -4.84 5.72 -13.87
C ARG A 15 -4.07 4.47 -14.28
N ALA A 16 -3.47 4.46 -15.48
CA ALA A 16 -2.84 3.26 -16.03
C ALA A 16 -1.68 2.79 -15.15
N CYS A 17 -0.77 3.70 -14.77
CA CYS A 17 0.31 3.41 -13.84
C CYS A 17 -0.21 3.04 -12.44
N LYS A 18 -1.24 3.73 -11.91
CA LYS A 18 -1.84 3.38 -10.61
C LYS A 18 -2.40 1.95 -10.58
N CYS A 19 -3.11 1.52 -11.63
CA CYS A 19 -3.65 0.17 -11.73
C CYS A 19 -2.56 -0.88 -11.97
N LEU A 20 -1.47 -0.53 -12.68
CA LEU A 20 -0.31 -1.40 -12.87
C LEU A 20 0.44 -1.62 -11.55
N LEU A 21 0.82 -0.55 -10.86
CA LEU A 21 1.45 -0.61 -9.53
C LEU A 21 0.60 -1.39 -8.52
N LEU A 22 -0.74 -1.21 -8.55
CA LEU A 22 -1.65 -2.00 -7.73
C LEU A 22 -1.62 -3.50 -8.04
N ARG A 23 -1.37 -3.90 -9.30
CA ARG A 23 -1.31 -5.31 -9.75
C ARG A 23 0.02 -5.99 -9.45
N LEU A 24 1.13 -5.25 -9.36
CA LEU A 24 2.45 -5.79 -9.00
C LEU A 24 2.52 -6.23 -7.54
N LEU A 25 1.73 -5.60 -6.67
CA LEU A 25 1.63 -5.99 -5.26
C LEU A 25 0.76 -7.25 -5.10
N THR A 26 1.10 -8.11 -4.12
CA THR A 26 0.21 -9.16 -3.62
C THR A 26 -0.99 -8.56 -2.87
N ASP A 27 -2.06 -9.33 -2.63
CA ASP A 27 -3.22 -8.85 -1.86
C ASP A 27 -2.83 -8.36 -0.45
N ARG A 28 -1.94 -9.09 0.24
CA ARG A 28 -1.48 -8.67 1.57
C ARG A 28 -0.66 -7.39 1.52
N GLN A 29 0.15 -7.19 0.48
CA GLN A 29 0.88 -5.93 0.27
C GLN A 29 -0.06 -4.77 -0.07
N ARG A 30 -1.11 -4.99 -0.89
CA ARG A 30 -2.15 -3.98 -1.15
C ARG A 30 -2.84 -3.55 0.16
N GLU A 31 -3.15 -4.51 1.03
CA GLU A 31 -3.78 -4.28 2.33
C GLU A 31 -2.87 -3.50 3.29
N VAL A 32 -1.62 -3.96 3.48
CA VAL A 32 -0.62 -3.29 4.33
C VAL A 32 -0.41 -1.84 3.88
N ARG A 33 -0.21 -1.60 2.58
CA ARG A 33 -0.07 -0.24 2.03
C ARG A 33 -1.32 0.61 2.29
N ALA A 34 -2.51 0.06 2.03
CA ALA A 34 -3.76 0.79 2.21
C ALA A 34 -4.05 1.16 3.67
N VAL A 35 -3.56 0.36 4.63
CA VAL A 35 -3.63 0.71 6.06
C VAL A 35 -2.58 1.75 6.43
N ALA A 36 -1.33 1.61 5.97
CA ALA A 36 -0.28 2.61 6.18
C ALA A 36 -0.69 3.99 5.63
N GLU A 37 -1.25 4.04 4.42
CA GLU A 37 -1.83 5.24 3.79
C GLU A 37 -2.94 5.86 4.66
N LYS A 38 -3.91 5.05 5.13
CA LYS A 38 -5.01 5.53 5.98
C LYS A 38 -4.58 6.04 7.36
N LEU A 39 -3.50 5.50 7.93
CA LEU A 39 -2.95 5.93 9.21
C LEU A 39 -2.01 7.14 9.08
N GLY A 40 -1.67 7.57 7.85
CA GLY A 40 -0.75 8.68 7.64
C GLY A 40 0.73 8.32 7.84
N TYR A 41 1.08 7.05 7.60
CA TYR A 41 2.48 6.57 7.61
C TYR A 41 3.34 7.27 6.54
N TYR A 42 2.73 7.68 5.43
CA TYR A 42 3.38 8.42 4.34
C TYR A 42 3.15 9.94 4.39
N ASP A 43 2.47 10.46 5.42
CA ASP A 43 2.18 11.88 5.55
C ASP A 43 3.43 12.70 5.91
N THR A 44 3.36 14.01 5.67
CA THR A 44 4.35 14.99 6.14
C THR A 44 3.61 16.12 6.88
N PRO A 45 3.75 16.25 8.22
CA PRO A 45 4.51 15.39 9.12
C PRO A 45 3.91 13.98 9.21
N ARG A 46 4.76 13.00 9.51
CA ARG A 46 4.39 11.59 9.63
C ARG A 46 3.44 11.38 10.81
N ARG A 47 2.33 10.68 10.60
CA ARG A 47 1.29 10.45 11.63
C ARG A 47 1.19 9.01 12.14
N ALA A 48 1.89 8.06 11.51
CA ALA A 48 1.96 6.67 11.97
C ALA A 48 3.33 6.01 11.78
N THR A 49 3.61 5.06 12.66
CA THR A 49 4.80 4.21 12.72
C THR A 49 4.54 2.83 12.10
N HIS A 50 5.56 1.97 12.08
CA HIS A 50 5.38 0.56 11.72
C HIS A 50 4.56 -0.21 12.75
N GLU A 51 4.62 0.20 14.03
CA GLU A 51 3.90 -0.41 15.15
C GLU A 51 2.39 -0.12 15.05
N ASP A 52 2.01 1.14 14.81
CA ASP A 52 0.61 1.53 14.57
C ASP A 52 -0.04 0.75 13.41
N VAL A 53 0.74 0.46 12.35
CA VAL A 53 0.28 -0.33 11.21
C VAL A 53 0.16 -1.81 11.57
N ALA A 54 1.15 -2.36 12.31
CA ALA A 54 1.18 -3.75 12.75
C ALA A 54 0.00 -4.08 13.68
N ASP A 55 -0.24 -3.25 14.69
CA ASP A 55 -1.37 -3.35 15.61
C ASP A 55 -2.71 -3.27 14.87
N ARG A 56 -2.81 -2.39 13.87
CA ARG A 56 -4.05 -2.23 13.08
C ARG A 56 -4.43 -3.46 12.26
N ILE A 57 -3.48 -4.29 11.85
CA ILE A 57 -3.70 -5.44 10.95
C ILE A 57 -3.36 -6.81 11.55
N GLY A 58 -3.01 -6.85 12.84
CA GLY A 58 -2.69 -8.07 13.59
C GLY A 58 -1.45 -8.80 13.07
N LEU A 59 -0.39 -8.07 12.72
CA LEU A 59 0.89 -8.65 12.30
C LEU A 59 2.02 -8.27 13.29
N SER A 60 3.15 -8.95 13.17
CA SER A 60 4.38 -8.46 13.81
C SER A 60 4.91 -7.22 13.11
N ILE A 61 5.58 -6.33 13.85
CA ILE A 61 6.26 -5.15 13.31
C ILE A 61 7.25 -5.54 12.20
N GLY A 62 8.00 -6.64 12.39
CA GLY A 62 8.93 -7.15 11.39
C GLY A 62 8.27 -7.54 10.07
N THR A 63 7.11 -8.21 10.12
CA THR A 63 6.33 -8.58 8.94
C THR A 63 5.79 -7.35 8.20
N VAL A 64 5.36 -6.31 8.93
CA VAL A 64 4.92 -5.04 8.34
C VAL A 64 6.08 -4.31 7.66
N THR A 65 7.22 -4.19 8.33
CA THR A 65 8.44 -3.59 7.76
C THR A 65 8.87 -4.30 6.48
N GLU A 66 8.91 -5.63 6.47
CA GLU A 66 9.25 -6.41 5.28
C GLU A 66 8.26 -6.18 4.13
N HIS A 67 6.95 -6.15 4.43
CA HIS A 67 5.94 -5.85 3.42
C HIS A 67 6.13 -4.44 2.82
N LEU A 68 6.31 -3.41 3.67
CA LEU A 68 6.47 -2.02 3.24
C LEU A 68 7.76 -1.83 2.42
N GLN A 69 8.88 -2.40 2.85
CA GLN A 69 10.13 -2.41 2.06
C GLN A 69 9.94 -3.06 0.69
N LYS A 70 9.23 -4.19 0.60
CA LYS A 70 8.94 -4.86 -0.68
C LYS A 70 7.99 -4.06 -1.56
N ILE A 71 7.01 -3.37 -0.96
CA ILE A 71 6.11 -2.45 -1.68
C ILE A 71 6.91 -1.28 -2.27
N GLU A 72 7.76 -0.65 -1.46
CA GLU A 72 8.57 0.50 -1.86
C GLU A 72 9.58 0.12 -2.95
N ALA A 73 10.28 -1.01 -2.80
CA ALA A 73 11.17 -1.53 -3.84
C ALA A 73 10.43 -1.79 -5.16
N SER A 74 9.23 -2.38 -5.12
CA SER A 74 8.40 -2.60 -6.32
C SER A 74 7.89 -1.31 -6.95
N VAL A 75 7.79 -0.21 -6.21
CA VAL A 75 7.43 1.11 -6.75
C VAL A 75 8.64 1.78 -7.36
N PHE A 76 9.81 1.74 -6.70
CA PHE A 76 11.05 2.31 -7.22
C PHE A 76 11.51 1.66 -8.53
N ASP A 77 11.41 0.33 -8.63
CA ASP A 77 11.71 -0.43 -9.85
C ASP A 77 10.96 0.09 -11.08
N GLN A 78 9.71 0.52 -10.89
CA GLN A 78 8.81 1.03 -11.95
C GLN A 78 8.93 2.54 -12.22
N LEU A 79 9.78 3.24 -11.47
CA LEU A 79 10.01 4.69 -11.61
C LEU A 79 11.42 5.03 -12.12
N VAL A 80 12.38 4.12 -11.93
CA VAL A 80 13.80 4.33 -12.25
C VAL A 80 14.23 3.55 -13.50
N THR A 81 13.44 2.56 -13.94
CA THR A 81 13.69 1.69 -15.11
C THR A 81 12.83 2.10 -16.30
#